data_AF-A0A0F4RIQ2-F1
#
_entry.id   AF-A0A0F4RIQ2-F1
#
_cell.length_a   1.000
_cell.length_b   1.000
_cell.length_c   1.000
_cell.angle_alpha   90.00
_cell.angle_beta   90.00
_cell.angle_gamma   90.00
#
_symmetry.space_group_name_H-M   'P 1'
#
loop_
_entity.id
_entity.type
_entity.pdbx_description
1 polymer ?
#
loop_
_entity_poly.entity_id
_entity_poly.type
_entity_poly.pdbx_seq_one_letter_code
_entity_poly.pdbx_strand_id
1 'polypeptide(L)'
;MTADDWFLEHNETPNPTAAKGHVVITQIARKSPAAALALEAGDALVSVNGTPAAKADIPAILLANKQVTYVFHRHRAGTMVRVKTAALPMGVRTEPSSDDIVARYRTQTLDQFEDAMTLWERGDHDHLRKICDGTAATKIFRKFSHTTNDNDLVTFVRAVCDIEAGDQEVFRGILTLRNEMGNGTNGSVARLADFYAARYRWQAGEEDACRNILIPLMHEGGWDSPRMTAFAKEVGIKQSENYSRLGKQYNYLLDAMALEVVAGGDWVANVTAWAKALPPDKVMPVCLMLTFRGNGPYNMGLTAFRTMYPFIKDRVERFVVITSVPDRGNDPKEWYLAEDAAIAEGLPLVVLADPSAFFADANVSAAPEYIALSHENLVVWDDSLHDDYAYWEMVADIGAD
;
A
#
# COMPACT_ATOMS: atom_id res chain seq x y z
N MET A 1 -11.02 22.76 6.86
CA MET A 1 -12.22 22.18 6.22
C MET A 1 -12.97 21.39 7.27
N THR A 2 -14.27 21.66 7.45
CA THR A 2 -15.12 20.95 8.40
C THR A 2 -15.88 19.81 7.70
N ALA A 3 -16.50 18.91 8.44
CA ALA A 3 -17.30 17.81 7.87
C ALA A 3 -18.46 18.32 6.99
N ASP A 4 -19.01 19.50 7.31
CA ASP A 4 -20.08 20.13 6.54
C ASP A 4 -19.62 20.60 5.16
N ASP A 5 -18.32 20.87 4.99
CA ASP A 5 -17.74 21.31 3.72
C ASP A 5 -17.46 20.13 2.75
N TRP A 6 -17.49 18.89 3.24
CA TRP A 6 -17.10 17.71 2.47
C TRP A 6 -18.17 17.22 1.50
N PHE A 7 -19.44 17.42 1.84
CA PHE A 7 -20.56 16.82 1.13
C PHE A 7 -21.45 17.89 0.50
N LEU A 8 -21.56 17.85 -0.84
CA LEU A 8 -22.51 18.66 -1.59
C LEU A 8 -23.94 18.11 -1.44
N GLU A 9 -24.07 16.79 -1.40
CA GLU A 9 -25.33 16.07 -1.17
C GLU A 9 -25.04 14.78 -0.40
N HIS A 10 -25.92 14.41 0.55
CA HIS A 10 -25.85 13.16 1.31
C HIS A 10 -27.27 12.59 1.48
N ASN A 11 -27.47 11.34 1.04
CA ASN A 11 -28.72 10.62 1.19
C ASN A 11 -28.46 9.18 1.66
N GLU A 12 -29.24 8.72 2.64
CA GLU A 12 -29.20 7.35 3.15
C GLU A 12 -30.56 6.67 2.98
N THR A 13 -30.58 5.47 2.42
CA THR A 13 -31.82 4.69 2.22
C THR A 13 -31.66 3.25 2.69
N PRO A 14 -32.71 2.61 3.23
CA PRO A 14 -32.66 1.18 3.56
C PRO A 14 -32.44 0.34 2.31
N ASN A 15 -31.47 -0.57 2.36
CA ASN A 15 -31.27 -1.62 1.35
C ASN A 15 -30.41 -2.75 1.95
N PRO A 16 -30.97 -3.95 2.14
CA PRO A 16 -30.27 -5.04 2.82
C PRO A 16 -29.15 -5.67 1.97
N THR A 17 -29.09 -5.42 0.66
CA THR A 17 -28.21 -6.17 -0.25
C THR A 17 -27.23 -5.27 -0.98
N ALA A 18 -25.93 -5.57 -0.85
CA ALA A 18 -24.90 -4.96 -1.68
C ALA A 18 -25.06 -5.41 -3.15
N ALA A 19 -24.91 -4.48 -4.09
CA ALA A 19 -24.86 -4.82 -5.51
C ALA A 19 -23.55 -5.56 -5.86
N LYS A 20 -23.57 -6.36 -6.93
CA LYS A 20 -22.36 -7.03 -7.44
C LYS A 20 -21.34 -6.02 -7.97
N GLY A 21 -20.05 -6.38 -7.94
CA GLY A 21 -18.97 -5.53 -8.47
C GLY A 21 -18.58 -4.37 -7.55
N HIS A 22 -18.76 -4.55 -6.24
CA HIS A 22 -18.30 -3.64 -5.20
C HIS A 22 -16.88 -4.00 -4.77
N VAL A 23 -16.26 -3.10 -4.01
CA VAL A 23 -15.03 -3.38 -3.25
C VAL A 23 -15.34 -3.24 -1.77
N VAL A 24 -14.70 -4.04 -0.95
CA VAL A 24 -14.85 -4.03 0.52
C VAL A 24 -13.88 -2.99 1.08
N ILE A 25 -14.38 -2.14 1.97
CA ILE A 25 -13.56 -1.20 2.73
C ILE A 25 -12.82 -1.99 3.80
N THR A 26 -11.49 -1.95 3.78
CA THR A 26 -10.65 -2.65 4.75
C THR A 26 -10.11 -1.72 5.82
N GLN A 27 -9.90 -0.44 5.47
CA GLN A 27 -9.43 0.58 6.40
C GLN A 27 -10.09 1.93 6.11
N ILE A 28 -10.24 2.73 7.16
CA ILE A 28 -10.82 4.07 7.11
C ILE A 28 -9.89 5.01 7.84
N ALA A 29 -9.47 6.06 7.15
CA ALA A 29 -8.55 7.03 7.70
C ALA A 29 -9.25 7.89 8.76
N ARG A 30 -8.53 8.21 9.84
CA ARG A 30 -8.97 9.11 10.91
C ARG A 30 -9.13 10.52 10.34
N LYS A 31 -10.13 11.23 10.88
CA LYS A 31 -10.48 12.61 10.46
C LYS A 31 -10.66 12.75 8.93
N SER A 32 -11.16 11.70 8.28
CA SER A 32 -11.47 11.67 6.85
C SER A 32 -12.97 11.83 6.58
N PRO A 33 -13.37 12.10 5.33
CA PRO A 33 -14.77 12.09 4.93
C PRO A 33 -15.48 10.76 5.19
N ALA A 34 -14.81 9.63 4.96
CA ALA A 34 -15.37 8.32 5.27
C ALA A 34 -15.64 8.13 6.77
N ALA A 35 -14.74 8.61 7.63
CA ALA A 35 -14.95 8.59 9.08
C ALA A 35 -16.15 9.46 9.50
N ALA A 36 -16.35 10.64 8.90
CA ALA A 36 -17.52 11.48 9.18
C ALA A 36 -18.85 10.87 8.71
N LEU A 37 -18.82 9.98 7.71
CA LEU A 37 -19.99 9.19 7.30
C LEU A 37 -20.23 7.97 8.21
N ALA A 38 -19.40 7.76 9.24
CA ALA A 38 -19.44 6.58 10.10
C ALA A 38 -19.44 5.27 9.28
N LEU A 39 -18.67 5.26 8.18
CA LEU A 39 -18.33 4.02 7.49
C LEU A 39 -17.44 3.18 8.42
N GLU A 40 -17.46 1.87 8.22
CA GLU A 40 -16.64 0.91 8.97
C GLU A 40 -15.91 -0.06 8.02
N ALA A 41 -14.82 -0.66 8.52
CA ALA A 41 -14.24 -1.80 7.83
C ALA A 41 -15.29 -2.93 7.69
N GLY A 42 -15.40 -3.49 6.48
CA GLY A 42 -16.44 -4.44 6.10
C GLY A 42 -17.63 -3.82 5.37
N ASP A 43 -17.79 -2.50 5.39
CA ASP A 43 -18.72 -1.81 4.47
C ASP A 43 -18.20 -1.91 3.03
N ALA A 44 -19.07 -1.66 2.05
CA ALA A 44 -18.72 -1.79 0.64
C ALA A 44 -18.79 -0.44 -0.08
N LEU A 45 -17.78 -0.12 -0.89
CA LEU A 45 -17.89 0.89 -1.93
C LEU A 45 -18.49 0.22 -3.17
N VAL A 46 -19.70 0.63 -3.54
CA VAL A 46 -20.48 0.00 -4.60
C VAL A 46 -20.20 0.62 -5.96
N SER A 47 -20.17 1.96 -6.04
CA SER A 47 -19.87 2.66 -7.29
C SER A 47 -19.32 4.05 -7.08
N VAL A 48 -18.59 4.54 -8.08
CA VAL A 48 -18.07 5.90 -8.18
C VAL A 48 -18.51 6.48 -9.52
N ASN A 49 -19.27 7.58 -9.50
CA ASN A 49 -19.94 8.16 -10.67
C ASN A 49 -20.78 7.15 -11.48
N GLY A 50 -21.40 6.17 -10.79
CA GLY A 50 -22.20 5.12 -11.41
C GLY A 50 -21.39 3.96 -12.01
N THR A 51 -20.06 4.08 -12.10
CA THR A 51 -19.17 2.97 -12.47
C THR A 51 -19.02 2.02 -11.27
N PRO A 52 -19.23 0.69 -11.42
CA PRO A 52 -19.00 -0.27 -10.36
C PRO A 52 -17.58 -0.12 -9.78
N ALA A 53 -17.46 -0.07 -8.46
CA ALA A 53 -16.21 0.27 -7.81
C ALA A 53 -15.07 -0.69 -8.16
N ALA A 54 -15.37 -1.97 -8.34
CA ALA A 54 -14.40 -2.99 -8.76
C ALA A 54 -13.78 -2.74 -10.16
N LYS A 55 -14.33 -1.79 -10.93
CA LYS A 55 -13.84 -1.39 -12.26
C LYS A 55 -13.45 0.08 -12.33
N ALA A 56 -13.60 0.82 -11.23
CA ALA A 56 -13.38 2.25 -11.20
C ALA A 56 -11.90 2.55 -10.96
N ASP A 57 -11.27 3.29 -11.87
CA ASP A 57 -10.01 3.98 -11.59
C ASP A 57 -10.34 5.26 -10.82
N ILE A 58 -10.42 5.14 -9.49
CA ILE A 58 -10.86 6.22 -8.61
C ILE A 58 -9.94 7.45 -8.74
N PRO A 59 -8.59 7.33 -8.73
CA PRO A 59 -7.72 8.48 -8.95
C PRO A 59 -7.97 9.19 -10.29
N ALA A 60 -8.13 8.45 -11.39
CA ALA A 60 -8.44 9.06 -12.68
C ALA A 60 -9.81 9.76 -12.69
N ILE A 61 -10.83 9.17 -12.04
CA ILE A 61 -12.14 9.80 -11.89
C ILE A 61 -12.04 11.10 -11.10
N LEU A 62 -11.29 11.11 -9.99
CA LEU A 62 -11.07 12.28 -9.15
C LEU A 62 -10.40 13.43 -9.92
N LEU A 63 -9.34 13.15 -10.68
CA LEU A 63 -8.63 14.15 -11.46
C LEU A 63 -9.44 14.69 -12.65
N ALA A 64 -10.30 13.87 -13.24
CA ALA A 64 -11.07 14.23 -14.43
C ALA A 64 -12.37 14.98 -14.14
N ASN A 65 -12.85 14.98 -12.88
CA ASN A 65 -14.18 15.49 -12.54
C ASN A 65 -14.11 16.57 -11.46
N LYS A 66 -15.00 17.57 -11.54
CA LYS A 66 -15.16 18.57 -10.47
C LYS A 66 -16.06 18.10 -9.33
N GLN A 67 -16.87 17.08 -9.60
CA GLN A 67 -17.78 16.49 -8.64
C GLN A 67 -17.76 14.97 -8.81
N VAL A 68 -17.82 14.26 -7.69
CA VAL A 68 -17.83 12.80 -7.67
C VAL A 68 -18.96 12.32 -6.77
N THR A 69 -19.72 11.34 -7.26
CA THR A 69 -20.75 10.67 -6.47
C THR A 69 -20.27 9.28 -6.08
N TYR A 70 -20.15 9.05 -4.78
CA TYR A 70 -19.87 7.74 -4.21
C TYR A 70 -21.16 7.10 -3.73
N VAL A 71 -21.21 5.78 -3.83
CA VAL A 71 -22.31 4.97 -3.32
C VAL A 71 -21.71 3.87 -2.46
N PHE A 72 -22.05 3.85 -1.19
CA PHE A 72 -21.60 2.87 -0.21
C PHE A 72 -22.78 2.00 0.25
N HIS A 73 -22.49 0.76 0.65
CA HIS A 73 -23.40 -0.11 1.38
C HIS A 73 -22.84 -0.32 2.79
N ARG A 74 -23.62 0.07 3.81
CA ARG A 74 -23.25 -0.14 5.21
C ARG A 74 -23.82 -1.48 5.67
N HIS A 75 -22.98 -2.50 5.74
CA HIS A 75 -23.45 -3.88 5.85
C HIS A 75 -24.22 -4.12 7.15
N ARG A 76 -23.69 -3.62 8.27
CA ARG A 76 -24.31 -3.75 9.60
C ARG A 76 -25.62 -2.98 9.73
N ALA A 77 -25.70 -1.81 9.11
CA ALA A 77 -26.89 -0.97 9.14
C ALA A 77 -27.96 -1.41 8.12
N GLY A 78 -27.57 -2.17 7.08
CA GLY A 78 -28.44 -2.53 5.98
C GLY A 78 -28.91 -1.31 5.18
N THR A 79 -28.04 -0.31 5.03
CA THR A 79 -28.35 0.96 4.35
C THR A 79 -27.41 1.22 3.18
N MET A 80 -27.88 2.02 2.23
CA MET A 80 -27.09 2.56 1.12
C MET A 80 -26.88 4.04 1.37
N VAL A 81 -25.63 4.47 1.36
CA VAL A 81 -25.24 5.86 1.53
C VAL A 81 -24.75 6.39 0.19
N ARG A 82 -25.45 7.38 -0.36
CA ARG A 82 -25.04 8.09 -1.56
C ARG A 82 -24.54 9.48 -1.16
N VAL A 83 -23.28 9.77 -1.48
CA VAL A 83 -22.68 11.08 -1.23
C VAL A 83 -22.13 11.68 -2.51
N LYS A 84 -22.31 12.99 -2.66
CA LYS A 84 -21.73 13.78 -3.75
C LYS A 84 -20.74 14.77 -3.15
N THR A 85 -19.54 14.82 -3.69
CA THR A 85 -18.44 15.66 -3.19
C THR A 85 -17.86 16.50 -4.31
N ALA A 86 -17.06 17.51 -3.97
CA ALA A 86 -16.28 18.31 -4.93
C ALA A 86 -15.01 17.58 -5.38
N ALA A 87 -15.14 16.34 -5.86
CA ALA A 87 -14.02 15.42 -6.16
C ALA A 87 -13.09 15.20 -4.97
N LEU A 88 -13.69 15.09 -3.78
CA LEU A 88 -13.01 14.84 -2.52
C LEU A 88 -12.69 13.34 -2.38
N PRO A 89 -11.41 12.96 -2.20
CA PRO A 89 -11.03 11.60 -1.86
C PRO A 89 -11.54 11.23 -0.46
N MET A 90 -12.07 10.03 -0.30
CA MET A 90 -12.88 9.65 0.86
C MET A 90 -12.03 9.18 2.05
N GLY A 91 -10.77 8.80 1.84
CA GLY A 91 -9.89 8.26 2.88
C GLY A 91 -10.22 6.82 3.24
N VAL A 92 -10.41 5.98 2.23
CA VAL A 92 -10.70 4.55 2.40
C VAL A 92 -9.67 3.69 1.69
N ARG A 93 -9.20 2.63 2.34
CA ARG A 93 -8.52 1.54 1.64
C ARG A 93 -9.56 0.49 1.28
N THR A 94 -9.52 0.05 0.03
CA THR A 94 -10.49 -0.92 -0.49
C THR A 94 -9.80 -2.08 -1.15
N GLU A 95 -10.44 -3.23 -1.08
CA GLU A 95 -9.98 -4.44 -1.73
C GLU A 95 -11.14 -5.15 -2.42
N PRO A 96 -10.88 -5.95 -3.46
CA PRO A 96 -11.91 -6.78 -4.08
C PRO A 96 -12.57 -7.73 -3.08
N SER A 97 -13.88 -7.97 -3.19
CA SER A 97 -14.57 -8.96 -2.35
C SER A 97 -14.04 -10.38 -2.62
N SER A 98 -14.17 -11.30 -1.66
CA SER A 98 -13.72 -12.69 -1.84
C SER A 98 -14.44 -13.38 -3.00
N ASP A 99 -15.75 -13.10 -3.17
CA ASP A 99 -16.54 -13.58 -4.31
C ASP A 99 -16.04 -13.02 -5.64
N ASP A 100 -15.70 -11.73 -5.69
CA ASP A 100 -15.17 -11.10 -6.91
C ASP A 100 -13.77 -11.61 -7.25
N ILE A 101 -12.92 -11.90 -6.25
CA ILE A 101 -11.64 -12.60 -6.46
C ILE A 101 -11.90 -13.96 -7.13
N VAL A 102 -12.80 -14.78 -6.58
CA VAL A 102 -13.11 -16.10 -7.17
C VAL A 102 -13.72 -15.98 -8.56
N ALA A 103 -14.63 -15.04 -8.78
CA ALA A 103 -15.26 -14.81 -10.08
C ALA A 103 -14.23 -14.39 -11.14
N ARG A 104 -13.25 -13.56 -10.77
CA ARG A 104 -12.14 -13.15 -11.63
C ARG A 104 -11.26 -14.33 -12.06
N TYR A 105 -10.86 -15.18 -11.11
CA TYR A 105 -10.08 -16.40 -11.40
C TYR A 105 -10.80 -17.39 -12.32
N ARG A 106 -12.13 -17.39 -12.34
CA ARG A 106 -12.94 -18.26 -13.22
C ARG A 106 -13.05 -17.75 -14.65
N THR A 107 -12.90 -16.44 -14.87
CA THR A 107 -13.27 -15.80 -16.14
C THR A 107 -12.09 -15.19 -16.90
N GLN A 108 -10.94 -15.01 -16.24
CA GLN A 108 -9.77 -14.35 -16.83
C GLN A 108 -8.51 -15.21 -16.71
N THR A 109 -7.58 -15.04 -17.66
CA THR A 109 -6.17 -15.40 -17.46
C THR A 109 -5.51 -14.28 -16.67
N LEU A 110 -5.69 -14.28 -15.36
CA LEU A 110 -5.12 -13.23 -14.51
C LEU A 110 -3.68 -13.51 -14.10
N ASP A 111 -2.95 -12.42 -13.91
CA ASP A 111 -1.52 -12.35 -13.65
C ASP A 111 -1.24 -11.80 -12.25
N GLN A 112 -2.09 -12.09 -11.25
CA GLN A 112 -1.95 -11.53 -9.90
C GLN A 112 -2.10 -12.57 -8.78
N PHE A 113 -0.99 -13.06 -8.25
CA PHE A 113 -0.96 -13.93 -7.06
C PHE A 113 -1.41 -13.18 -5.80
N GLU A 114 -1.41 -11.85 -5.86
CA GLU A 114 -1.82 -10.91 -4.81
C GLU A 114 -3.29 -11.11 -4.40
N ASP A 115 -4.17 -11.49 -5.33
CA ASP A 115 -5.57 -11.82 -5.03
C ASP A 115 -5.67 -13.09 -4.15
N ALA A 116 -4.85 -14.11 -4.43
CA ALA A 116 -4.78 -15.31 -3.60
C ALA A 116 -4.21 -14.99 -2.20
N MET A 117 -3.19 -14.12 -2.13
CA MET A 117 -2.67 -13.60 -0.88
C MET A 117 -3.71 -12.81 -0.09
N THR A 118 -4.55 -12.02 -0.76
CA THR A 118 -5.63 -11.27 -0.14
C THR A 118 -6.63 -12.22 0.53
N LEU A 119 -7.03 -13.30 -0.15
CA LEU A 119 -7.89 -14.33 0.45
C LEU A 119 -7.22 -15.00 1.66
N TRP A 120 -5.92 -15.27 1.56
CA TRP A 120 -5.13 -15.84 2.64
C TRP A 120 -5.05 -14.91 3.86
N GLU A 121 -4.77 -13.61 3.69
CA GLU A 121 -4.74 -12.63 4.79
C GLU A 121 -6.08 -12.56 5.53
N ARG A 122 -7.18 -12.64 4.79
CA ARG A 122 -8.54 -12.65 5.35
C ARG A 122 -8.90 -13.95 6.10
N GLY A 123 -8.08 -15.00 5.98
CA GLY A 123 -8.42 -16.34 6.46
C GLY A 123 -9.55 -17.00 5.68
N ASP A 124 -9.85 -16.53 4.46
CA ASP A 124 -10.93 -17.03 3.63
C ASP A 124 -10.47 -18.25 2.81
N HIS A 125 -10.12 -19.30 3.54
CA HIS A 125 -9.56 -20.53 2.96
C HIS A 125 -10.56 -21.24 2.04
N ASP A 126 -11.87 -21.06 2.24
CA ASP A 126 -12.91 -21.61 1.37
C ASP A 126 -12.85 -20.98 -0.03
N HIS A 127 -12.74 -19.65 -0.13
CA HIS A 127 -12.56 -18.99 -1.43
C HIS A 127 -11.19 -19.30 -2.03
N LEU A 128 -10.16 -19.42 -1.21
CA LEU A 128 -8.82 -19.82 -1.65
C LEU A 128 -8.83 -21.25 -2.26
N ARG A 129 -9.58 -22.19 -1.68
CA ARG A 129 -9.80 -23.51 -2.30
C ARG A 129 -10.58 -23.43 -3.60
N LYS A 130 -11.65 -22.62 -3.65
CA LYS A 130 -12.43 -22.41 -4.87
C LYS A 130 -11.59 -21.89 -6.04
N ILE A 131 -10.57 -21.06 -5.79
CA ILE A 131 -9.65 -20.65 -6.87
C ILE A 131 -8.74 -21.80 -7.33
N CYS A 132 -8.27 -22.66 -6.41
CA CYS A 132 -7.47 -23.85 -6.73
C CYS A 132 -8.25 -24.92 -7.51
N ASP A 133 -9.57 -25.00 -7.29
CA ASP A 133 -10.45 -25.97 -7.95
C ASP A 133 -10.91 -25.52 -9.35
N GLY A 134 -10.63 -24.26 -9.72
CA GLY A 134 -10.98 -23.72 -11.03
C GLY A 134 -10.16 -24.35 -12.17
N THR A 135 -10.79 -24.57 -13.32
CA THR A 135 -10.13 -25.12 -14.53
C THR A 135 -8.98 -24.26 -15.05
N ALA A 136 -8.89 -22.99 -14.64
CA ALA A 136 -7.83 -22.06 -15.00
C ALA A 136 -6.68 -21.99 -13.97
N ALA A 137 -6.80 -22.64 -12.80
CA ALA A 137 -5.88 -22.50 -11.68
C ALA A 137 -4.43 -22.81 -12.09
N THR A 138 -4.20 -23.98 -12.68
CA THR A 138 -2.89 -24.45 -13.14
C THR A 138 -2.24 -23.47 -14.13
N LYS A 139 -3.03 -22.83 -15.00
CA LYS A 139 -2.53 -21.85 -15.99
C LYS A 139 -2.14 -20.52 -15.36
N ILE A 140 -2.91 -20.05 -14.38
CA ILE A 140 -2.63 -18.81 -13.65
C ILE A 140 -1.38 -18.98 -12.80
N PHE A 141 -1.32 -20.06 -12.02
CA PHE A 141 -0.20 -20.32 -11.13
C PHE A 141 1.11 -20.65 -11.87
N ARG A 142 1.05 -21.22 -13.07
CA ARG A 142 2.23 -21.42 -13.94
C ARG A 142 3.03 -20.13 -14.21
N LYS A 143 2.39 -18.96 -14.24
CA LYS A 143 3.11 -17.70 -14.48
C LYS A 143 3.98 -17.26 -13.30
N PHE A 144 3.74 -17.84 -12.12
CA PHE A 144 4.42 -17.48 -10.88
C PHE A 144 5.46 -18.49 -10.44
N SER A 145 5.49 -19.65 -11.08
CA SER A 145 6.52 -20.66 -10.87
C SER A 145 7.46 -20.72 -12.08
N HIS A 146 8.77 -20.60 -11.84
CA HIS A 146 9.77 -21.02 -12.84
C HIS A 146 9.99 -22.54 -12.80
N THR A 147 9.14 -23.28 -12.06
CA THR A 147 9.17 -24.74 -11.97
C THR A 147 8.57 -25.38 -13.22
N THR A 148 9.07 -26.53 -13.62
CA THR A 148 8.57 -27.29 -14.77
C THR A 148 7.26 -28.04 -14.52
N ASN A 149 6.70 -28.00 -13.30
CA ASN A 149 5.51 -28.76 -12.93
C ASN A 149 4.39 -27.83 -12.44
N ASP A 150 3.43 -27.56 -13.32
CA ASP A 150 2.34 -26.59 -13.08
C ASP A 150 1.43 -26.95 -11.88
N ASN A 151 1.48 -28.19 -11.39
CA ASN A 151 0.70 -28.65 -10.24
C ASN A 151 1.29 -28.22 -8.88
N ASP A 152 2.55 -27.83 -8.81
CA ASP A 152 3.24 -27.65 -7.53
C ASP A 152 2.72 -26.43 -6.77
N LEU A 153 2.41 -25.33 -7.47
CA LEU A 153 1.89 -24.12 -6.82
C LEU A 153 0.41 -24.26 -6.40
N VAL A 154 -0.42 -24.96 -7.19
CA VAL A 154 -1.79 -25.30 -6.77
C VAL A 154 -1.75 -26.22 -5.54
N THR A 155 -0.86 -27.21 -5.55
CA THR A 155 -0.65 -28.12 -4.43
C THR A 155 -0.15 -27.37 -3.19
N PHE A 156 0.76 -26.42 -3.37
CA PHE A 156 1.24 -25.54 -2.30
C PHE A 156 0.12 -24.71 -1.68
N VAL A 157 -0.70 -24.02 -2.49
CA VAL A 157 -1.81 -23.21 -1.95
C VAL A 157 -2.86 -24.08 -1.25
N ARG A 158 -3.14 -25.29 -1.75
CA ARG A 158 -4.00 -26.25 -1.05
C ARG A 158 -3.39 -26.70 0.29
N ALA A 159 -2.11 -27.00 0.30
CA ALA A 159 -1.38 -27.36 1.51
C ALA A 159 -1.43 -26.25 2.56
N VAL A 160 -1.31 -24.99 2.13
CA VAL A 160 -1.54 -23.80 2.97
C VAL A 160 -2.95 -23.82 3.57
N CYS A 161 -3.99 -24.03 2.76
CA CYS A 161 -5.36 -24.13 3.26
C CYS A 161 -5.58 -25.30 4.23
N ASP A 162 -4.91 -26.44 4.02
CA ASP A 162 -5.02 -27.62 4.89
C ASP A 162 -4.38 -27.35 6.25
N ILE A 163 -3.19 -26.74 6.27
CA ILE A 163 -2.49 -26.31 7.49
C ILE A 163 -3.35 -25.33 8.29
N GLU A 164 -3.95 -24.35 7.63
CA GLU A 164 -4.80 -23.36 8.31
C GLU A 164 -6.12 -23.95 8.80
N ALA A 165 -6.58 -25.06 8.21
CA ALA A 165 -7.70 -25.84 8.74
C ALA A 165 -7.29 -26.76 9.90
N GLY A 166 -6.00 -26.79 10.27
CA GLY A 166 -5.47 -27.54 11.39
C GLY A 166 -4.72 -28.82 11.01
N ASP A 167 -4.57 -29.15 9.72
CA ASP A 167 -3.82 -30.33 9.29
C ASP A 167 -2.31 -30.08 9.33
N GLN A 168 -1.70 -30.51 10.44
CA GLN A 168 -0.28 -30.30 10.69
C GLN A 168 0.62 -31.28 9.90
N GLU A 169 0.08 -32.40 9.40
CA GLU A 169 0.89 -33.41 8.69
C GLU A 169 1.40 -32.88 7.33
N VAL A 170 0.70 -31.90 6.78
CA VAL A 170 0.96 -31.30 5.48
C VAL A 170 2.15 -30.32 5.48
N PHE A 171 2.60 -29.85 6.64
CA PHE A 171 3.75 -28.93 6.76
C PHE A 171 5.04 -29.50 6.14
N ARG A 172 5.29 -30.80 6.28
CA ARG A 172 6.47 -31.45 5.69
C ARG A 172 6.43 -31.35 4.17
N GLY A 173 5.23 -31.44 3.58
CA GLY A 173 5.01 -31.25 2.15
C GLY A 173 5.39 -29.84 1.67
N ILE A 174 5.13 -28.80 2.48
CA ILE A 174 5.52 -27.42 2.15
C ILE A 174 7.03 -27.26 2.06
N LEU A 175 7.82 -27.88 2.94
CA LEU A 175 9.28 -27.79 2.87
C LEU A 175 9.83 -28.44 1.59
N THR A 176 9.27 -29.57 1.19
CA THR A 176 9.61 -30.23 -0.08
C THR A 176 9.25 -29.33 -1.27
N LEU A 177 8.02 -28.82 -1.31
CA LEU A 177 7.54 -27.92 -2.36
C LEU A 177 8.39 -26.63 -2.43
N ARG A 178 8.75 -26.03 -1.29
CA ARG A 178 9.64 -24.86 -1.20
C ARG A 178 11.00 -25.15 -1.83
N ASN A 179 11.59 -26.28 -1.50
CA ASN A 179 12.90 -26.67 -2.03
C ASN A 179 12.84 -26.97 -3.53
N GLU A 180 11.75 -27.59 -4.01
CA GLU A 180 11.50 -27.88 -5.42
C GLU A 180 11.22 -26.61 -6.23
N MET A 181 10.63 -25.59 -5.62
CA MET A 181 10.42 -24.26 -6.21
C MET A 181 11.72 -23.48 -6.42
N GLY A 182 12.78 -23.77 -5.65
CA GLY A 182 14.10 -23.17 -5.77
C GLY A 182 14.12 -21.64 -5.61
N ASN A 183 15.21 -20.98 -6.02
CA ASN A 183 15.33 -19.51 -6.07
C ASN A 183 14.53 -18.88 -7.24
N GLY A 184 13.67 -19.66 -7.92
CA GLY A 184 12.98 -19.31 -9.15
C GLY A 184 11.48 -19.13 -8.97
N THR A 185 11.02 -18.52 -7.90
CA THR A 185 9.60 -18.15 -7.75
C THR A 185 9.46 -16.66 -7.55
N ASN A 186 8.31 -16.09 -7.97
CA ASN A 186 7.98 -14.70 -7.68
C ASN A 186 8.10 -14.42 -6.16
N GLY A 187 8.52 -13.22 -5.79
CA GLY A 187 8.81 -12.83 -4.41
C GLY A 187 7.67 -13.16 -3.44
N SER A 188 6.42 -12.95 -3.85
CA SER A 188 5.24 -13.22 -3.00
C SER A 188 5.03 -14.71 -2.69
N VAL A 189 5.27 -15.62 -3.65
CA VAL A 189 5.14 -17.06 -3.44
C VAL A 189 6.24 -17.58 -2.53
N ALA A 190 7.49 -17.18 -2.81
CA ALA A 190 8.66 -17.57 -2.02
C ALA A 190 8.49 -17.16 -0.55
N ARG A 191 8.06 -15.92 -0.32
CA ARG A 191 7.83 -15.39 1.04
C ARG A 191 6.71 -16.12 1.79
N LEU A 192 5.61 -16.47 1.12
CA LEU A 192 4.57 -17.28 1.75
C LEU A 192 5.10 -18.67 2.12
N ALA A 193 5.90 -19.29 1.25
CA ALA A 193 6.53 -20.59 1.52
C ALA A 193 7.52 -20.50 2.69
N ASP A 194 8.32 -19.44 2.75
CA ASP A 194 9.24 -19.16 3.85
C ASP A 194 8.48 -18.94 5.17
N PHE A 195 7.35 -18.23 5.14
CA PHE A 195 6.50 -18.03 6.32
C PHE A 195 6.00 -19.37 6.89
N TYR A 196 5.48 -20.26 6.06
CA TYR A 196 5.06 -21.59 6.52
C TYR A 196 6.22 -22.49 6.91
N ALA A 197 7.37 -22.37 6.25
CA ALA A 197 8.59 -23.06 6.69
C ALA A 197 9.00 -22.61 8.11
N ALA A 198 8.91 -21.32 8.41
CA ALA A 198 9.17 -20.80 9.75
C ALA A 198 8.16 -21.31 10.78
N ARG A 199 6.86 -21.32 10.45
CA ARG A 199 5.82 -21.89 11.33
C ARG A 199 6.06 -23.36 11.65
N TYR A 200 6.46 -24.16 10.67
CA TYR A 200 6.82 -25.56 10.90
C TYR A 200 7.98 -25.70 11.89
N ARG A 201 9.06 -24.93 11.68
CA ARG A 201 10.24 -24.95 12.55
C ARG A 201 9.89 -24.57 13.98
N TRP A 202 9.03 -23.56 14.15
CA TRP A 202 8.49 -23.18 15.45
C TRP A 202 7.75 -24.33 16.14
N GLN A 203 6.84 -25.00 15.43
CA GLN A 203 6.09 -26.14 15.96
C GLN A 203 6.97 -27.35 16.30
N ALA A 204 8.07 -27.54 15.57
CA ALA A 204 9.06 -28.56 15.86
C ALA A 204 9.96 -28.23 17.06
N GLY A 205 9.81 -27.05 17.68
CA GLY A 205 10.67 -26.56 18.76
C GLY A 205 12.03 -26.05 18.28
N GLU A 206 12.19 -25.80 16.98
CA GLU A 206 13.41 -25.29 16.37
C GLU A 206 13.39 -23.75 16.29
N GLU A 207 13.40 -23.10 17.45
CA GLU A 207 13.18 -21.64 17.57
C GLU A 207 14.20 -20.81 16.77
N ASP A 208 15.49 -21.14 16.86
CA ASP A 208 16.55 -20.42 16.13
C ASP A 208 16.38 -20.55 14.61
N ALA A 209 15.99 -21.75 14.13
CA ALA A 209 15.74 -21.99 12.72
C ALA A 209 14.51 -21.21 12.22
N CYS A 210 13.45 -21.11 13.03
CA CYS A 210 12.30 -20.26 12.76
C CYS A 210 12.72 -18.79 12.61
N ARG A 211 13.46 -18.26 13.58
CA ARG A 211 13.92 -16.86 13.60
C ARG A 211 14.83 -16.52 12.41
N ASN A 212 15.74 -17.43 12.06
CA ASN A 212 16.64 -17.26 10.90
C ASN A 212 15.89 -17.15 9.56
N ILE A 213 14.68 -17.69 9.46
CA ILE A 213 13.83 -17.54 8.27
C ILE A 213 13.01 -16.24 8.35
N LEU A 214 12.41 -15.94 9.50
CA LEU A 214 11.53 -14.77 9.65
C LEU A 214 12.26 -13.43 9.63
N ILE A 215 13.47 -13.35 10.19
CA ILE A 215 14.22 -12.08 10.26
C ILE A 215 14.45 -11.51 8.84
N PRO A 216 15.02 -12.23 7.86
CA PRO A 216 15.15 -11.73 6.49
C PRO A 216 13.80 -11.39 5.85
N LEU A 217 12.76 -12.21 6.06
CA LEU A 217 11.41 -11.94 5.54
C LEU A 217 10.87 -10.59 5.99
N MET A 218 11.10 -10.23 7.26
CA MET A 218 10.66 -8.97 7.85
C MET A 218 11.54 -7.78 7.45
N HIS A 219 12.79 -7.99 7.03
CA HIS A 219 13.76 -6.92 6.78
C HIS A 219 14.03 -6.61 5.31
N GLU A 220 14.00 -7.60 4.43
CA GLU A 220 14.40 -7.44 3.01
C GLU A 220 13.20 -7.37 2.06
N GLY A 221 11.98 -7.53 2.59
CA GLY A 221 10.80 -7.86 1.79
C GLY A 221 9.80 -6.74 1.52
N GLY A 222 9.73 -5.70 2.35
CA GLY A 222 8.70 -4.66 2.22
C GLY A 222 7.26 -5.20 2.19
N TRP A 223 6.99 -6.38 2.75
CA TRP A 223 5.64 -6.94 2.80
C TRP A 223 5.01 -6.65 4.17
N ASP A 224 4.06 -5.71 4.16
CA ASP A 224 3.22 -5.39 5.31
C ASP A 224 2.07 -6.40 5.43
N SER A 225 2.39 -7.63 5.85
CA SER A 225 1.40 -8.64 6.21
C SER A 225 1.08 -8.56 7.71
N PRO A 226 -0.15 -8.21 8.12
CA PRO A 226 -0.53 -8.23 9.53
C PRO A 226 -0.41 -9.62 10.14
N ARG A 227 -0.71 -10.67 9.35
CA ARG A 227 -0.65 -12.07 9.80
C ARG A 227 0.79 -12.53 10.03
N MET A 228 1.72 -12.23 9.12
CA MET A 228 3.14 -12.53 9.32
C MET A 228 3.72 -11.73 10.49
N THR A 229 3.35 -10.45 10.60
CA THR A 229 3.78 -9.57 11.69
C THR A 229 3.30 -10.07 13.06
N ALA A 230 2.04 -10.52 13.16
CA ALA A 230 1.50 -11.10 14.38
C ALA A 230 2.29 -12.35 14.80
N PHE A 231 2.61 -13.24 13.87
CA PHE A 231 3.41 -14.43 14.14
C PHE A 231 4.86 -14.08 14.51
N ALA A 232 5.48 -13.12 13.82
CA ALA A 232 6.83 -12.64 14.18
C ALA A 232 6.88 -12.13 15.63
N LYS A 233 5.85 -11.39 16.07
CA LYS A 233 5.70 -10.97 17.46
C LYS A 233 5.55 -12.15 18.41
N GLU A 234 4.74 -13.15 18.06
CA GLU A 234 4.54 -14.38 18.85
C GLU A 234 5.86 -15.12 19.11
N VAL A 235 6.71 -15.26 18.09
CA VAL A 235 8.01 -15.96 18.22
C VAL A 235 9.09 -15.09 18.87
N GLY A 236 8.75 -13.90 19.37
CA GLY A 236 9.64 -12.99 20.07
C GLY A 236 10.61 -12.22 19.16
N ILE A 237 10.32 -12.13 17.87
CA ILE A 237 11.02 -11.19 16.98
C ILE A 237 10.41 -9.82 17.25
N LYS A 238 11.19 -8.99 17.95
CA LYS A 238 10.88 -7.57 18.04
C LYS A 238 11.04 -7.00 16.64
N GLN A 239 9.95 -6.56 16.02
CA GLN A 239 10.04 -5.64 14.88
C GLN A 239 10.96 -4.52 15.35
N SER A 240 12.14 -4.42 14.76
CA SER A 240 13.21 -3.69 15.43
C SER A 240 12.78 -2.24 15.63
N GLU A 241 12.84 -1.75 16.87
CA GLU A 241 12.68 -0.32 17.19
C GLU A 241 13.70 0.55 16.40
N ASN A 242 14.75 -0.07 15.83
CA ASN A 242 15.69 0.58 14.94
C ASN A 242 15.16 0.80 13.51
N TYR A 243 14.08 0.13 13.08
CA TYR A 243 13.54 0.26 11.71
C TYR A 243 12.47 1.32 11.57
N SER A 244 11.68 1.59 12.62
CA SER A 244 10.76 2.72 12.56
C SER A 244 11.58 4.01 12.55
N ARG A 245 11.45 4.82 11.50
CA ARG A 245 12.02 6.17 11.47
C ARG A 245 11.21 7.13 12.32
N LEU A 246 9.98 6.78 12.66
CA LEU A 246 9.06 7.60 13.45
C LEU A 246 9.72 8.13 14.73
N GLY A 247 9.54 9.43 14.97
CA GLY A 247 10.09 10.15 16.12
C GLY A 247 11.61 10.37 16.06
N LYS A 248 12.32 9.86 15.04
CA LYS A 248 13.75 10.15 14.87
C LYS A 248 13.91 11.46 14.12
N GLN A 249 14.93 12.23 14.51
CA GLN A 249 15.36 13.37 13.71
C GLN A 249 15.98 12.86 12.42
N TYR A 250 15.55 13.42 11.30
CA TYR A 250 16.12 13.12 9.99
C TYR A 250 17.41 13.94 9.79
N ASN A 251 18.38 13.74 10.70
CA ASN A 251 19.48 14.69 10.95
C ASN A 251 20.85 14.30 10.38
N TYR A 252 21.03 13.14 9.79
CA TYR A 252 22.42 12.66 9.61
C TYR A 252 23.16 13.16 8.35
N LEU A 253 22.49 13.72 7.33
CA LEU A 253 23.20 14.25 6.13
C LEU A 253 22.59 15.50 5.46
N LEU A 254 21.34 15.87 5.74
CA LEU A 254 20.69 17.01 5.06
C LEU A 254 20.94 18.37 5.74
N ASP A 255 21.40 18.40 6.99
CA ASP A 255 21.62 19.65 7.72
C ASP A 255 22.71 20.53 7.08
N ALA A 256 23.64 19.94 6.31
CA ALA A 256 24.76 20.65 5.68
C ALA A 256 24.76 20.63 4.14
N MET A 257 23.91 19.80 3.51
CA MET A 257 23.97 19.58 2.07
C MET A 257 22.89 20.36 1.34
N ALA A 258 23.36 21.27 0.49
CA ALA A 258 22.53 21.97 -0.46
C ALA A 258 22.40 21.04 -1.69
N LEU A 259 21.23 20.43 -1.86
CA LEU A 259 20.93 19.47 -2.93
C LEU A 259 20.52 20.19 -4.22
N GLU A 260 20.99 19.70 -5.35
CA GLU A 260 20.62 20.24 -6.66
C GLU A 260 19.14 19.97 -6.96
N VAL A 261 18.42 21.01 -7.37
CA VAL A 261 17.03 20.86 -7.83
C VAL A 261 17.03 20.44 -9.29
N VAL A 262 16.47 19.27 -9.57
CA VAL A 262 16.37 18.73 -10.93
C VAL A 262 14.99 18.90 -11.57
N ALA A 263 13.96 19.16 -10.76
CA ALA A 263 12.62 19.52 -11.25
C ALA A 263 11.80 20.28 -10.21
N GLY A 264 10.87 21.12 -10.66
CA GLY A 264 9.84 21.74 -9.82
C GLY A 264 10.29 22.91 -8.92
N GLY A 265 11.52 23.40 -9.07
CA GLY A 265 12.04 24.53 -8.28
C GLY A 265 13.35 25.10 -8.80
N ASP A 266 13.95 26.00 -8.00
CA ASP A 266 15.09 26.83 -8.36
C ASP A 266 16.40 26.41 -7.65
N TRP A 267 17.47 26.26 -8.43
CA TRP A 267 18.89 26.14 -8.06
C TRP A 267 19.26 25.03 -7.06
N VAL A 268 19.06 25.26 -5.76
CA VAL A 268 19.58 24.40 -4.70
C VAL A 268 18.64 24.44 -3.48
N ALA A 269 18.42 23.29 -2.86
CA ALA A 269 17.51 23.12 -1.74
C ALA A 269 18.20 22.56 -0.50
N ASN A 270 17.73 22.94 0.68
CA ASN A 270 18.09 22.28 1.93
C ASN A 270 16.82 21.79 2.62
N VAL A 271 16.64 20.47 2.64
CA VAL A 271 15.42 19.82 3.15
C VAL A 271 15.25 20.07 4.64
N THR A 272 16.33 20.01 5.43
CA THR A 272 16.28 20.35 6.87
C THR A 272 15.84 21.79 7.08
N ALA A 273 16.38 22.75 6.31
CA ALA A 273 16.01 24.15 6.42
C ALA A 273 14.53 24.37 6.08
N TRP A 274 14.01 23.64 5.07
CA TRP A 274 12.58 23.65 4.75
C TRP A 274 11.74 23.02 5.87
N ALA A 275 12.15 21.88 6.42
CA ALA A 275 11.46 21.25 7.56
C ALA A 275 11.40 22.22 8.75
N LYS A 276 12.54 22.79 9.18
CA LYS A 276 12.61 23.75 10.30
C LYS A 276 11.84 25.04 10.07
N ALA A 277 11.52 25.38 8.82
CA ALA A 277 10.71 26.53 8.45
C ALA A 277 9.21 26.22 8.35
N LEU A 278 8.80 24.96 8.50
CA LEU A 278 7.38 24.59 8.50
C LEU A 278 6.65 25.22 9.69
N PRO A 279 5.40 25.68 9.48
CA PRO A 279 4.47 25.90 10.58
C PRO A 279 4.28 24.61 11.41
N PRO A 280 4.04 24.69 12.73
CA PRO A 280 3.84 23.50 13.58
C PRO A 280 2.67 22.60 13.17
N ASP A 281 1.69 23.16 12.48
CA ASP A 281 0.50 22.48 11.95
C ASP A 281 0.67 21.97 10.50
N LYS A 282 1.91 21.94 9.99
CA LYS A 282 2.24 21.39 8.67
C LYS A 282 3.28 20.28 8.72
N VAL A 283 3.20 19.42 7.71
CA VAL A 283 4.26 18.44 7.38
C VAL A 283 4.75 18.61 5.95
N MET A 284 5.91 18.01 5.69
CA MET A 284 6.51 17.90 4.37
C MET A 284 6.73 16.42 4.04
N PRO A 285 5.88 15.80 3.18
CA PRO A 285 6.14 14.47 2.66
C PRO A 285 7.43 14.45 1.82
N VAL A 286 8.22 13.40 2.02
CA VAL A 286 9.48 13.13 1.33
C VAL A 286 9.44 11.73 0.74
N CYS A 287 9.67 11.62 -0.57
CA CYS A 287 9.84 10.37 -1.29
C CYS A 287 11.33 10.14 -1.54
N LEU A 288 11.82 8.95 -1.18
CA LEU A 288 13.20 8.52 -1.32
C LEU A 288 13.28 7.53 -2.48
N MET A 289 14.02 7.91 -3.52
CA MET A 289 14.18 7.17 -4.76
C MET A 289 15.62 6.66 -4.91
N LEU A 290 15.92 5.56 -4.23
CA LEU A 290 17.20 4.86 -4.36
C LEU A 290 17.25 4.08 -5.69
N THR A 291 18.34 4.19 -6.45
CA THR A 291 18.64 3.42 -7.68
C THR A 291 17.68 3.61 -8.87
N PHE A 292 16.60 4.36 -8.72
CA PHE A 292 15.62 4.66 -9.77
C PHE A 292 15.39 6.16 -9.85
N ARG A 293 15.17 6.71 -11.05
CA ARG A 293 14.68 8.09 -11.21
C ARG A 293 13.15 8.16 -11.12
N GLY A 294 12.46 7.13 -11.60
CA GLY A 294 11.02 6.97 -11.53
C GLY A 294 10.66 5.48 -11.54
N ASN A 295 9.47 5.13 -11.08
CA ASN A 295 8.88 3.81 -11.25
C ASN A 295 7.34 3.88 -11.11
N GLY A 296 6.65 2.75 -11.31
CA GLY A 296 5.19 2.68 -11.16
C GLY A 296 4.68 3.16 -9.80
N PRO A 297 5.19 2.63 -8.67
CA PRO A 297 4.78 3.07 -7.33
C PRO A 297 5.03 4.55 -7.05
N TYR A 298 6.12 5.14 -7.56
CA TYR A 298 6.37 6.58 -7.50
C TYR A 298 5.27 7.37 -8.21
N ASN A 299 4.92 6.97 -9.43
CA ASN A 299 3.85 7.60 -10.19
C ASN A 299 2.48 7.46 -9.47
N MET A 300 2.22 6.35 -8.79
CA MET A 300 1.03 6.17 -7.95
C MET A 300 1.01 7.16 -6.78
N GLY A 301 2.13 7.30 -6.06
CA GLY A 301 2.23 8.23 -4.93
C GLY A 301 2.02 9.70 -5.32
N LEU A 302 2.55 10.10 -6.48
CA LEU A 302 2.29 11.43 -7.03
C LEU A 302 0.87 11.61 -7.58
N THR A 303 0.27 10.56 -8.12
CA THR A 303 -1.15 10.61 -8.54
C THR A 303 -2.04 10.86 -7.32
N ALA A 304 -1.76 10.17 -6.20
CA ALA A 304 -2.45 10.40 -4.94
C ALA A 304 -2.15 11.80 -4.36
N PHE A 305 -0.92 12.30 -4.46
CA PHE A 305 -0.62 13.69 -4.09
C PHE A 305 -1.49 14.70 -4.85
N ARG A 306 -1.60 14.54 -6.18
CA ARG A 306 -2.40 15.43 -7.04
C ARG A 306 -3.87 15.44 -6.67
N THR A 307 -4.46 14.29 -6.34
CA THR A 307 -5.86 14.22 -5.91
C THR A 307 -6.08 14.80 -4.52
N MET A 308 -5.10 14.64 -3.62
CA MET A 308 -5.22 15.01 -2.21
C MET A 308 -4.88 16.47 -1.92
N TYR A 309 -3.85 17.02 -2.57
CA TYR A 309 -3.29 18.34 -2.22
C TYR A 309 -4.33 19.47 -2.12
N PRO A 310 -5.33 19.59 -3.03
CA PRO A 310 -6.36 20.62 -2.91
C PRO A 310 -7.10 20.64 -1.56
N PHE A 311 -7.20 19.48 -0.90
CA PHE A 311 -7.94 19.27 0.36
C PHE A 311 -7.03 19.26 1.60
N ILE A 312 -5.71 19.12 1.41
CA ILE A 312 -4.75 19.04 2.52
C ILE A 312 -3.65 20.12 2.48
N LYS A 313 -3.67 21.06 1.52
CA LYS A 313 -2.67 22.14 1.36
C LYS A 313 -2.43 23.00 2.61
N ASP A 314 -3.40 23.09 3.50
CA ASP A 314 -3.26 23.84 4.76
C ASP A 314 -2.43 23.06 5.80
N ARG A 315 -2.27 21.73 5.62
CA ARG A 315 -1.50 20.82 6.48
C ARG A 315 -0.26 20.22 5.80
N VAL A 316 -0.15 20.36 4.48
CA VAL A 316 0.98 19.87 3.68
C VAL A 316 1.58 21.03 2.91
N GLU A 317 2.85 21.32 3.15
CA GLU A 317 3.54 22.46 2.52
C GLU A 317 3.99 22.14 1.10
N ARG A 318 4.71 21.03 0.93
CA ARG A 318 5.29 20.60 -0.35
C ARG A 318 5.60 19.12 -0.33
N PHE A 319 5.67 18.52 -1.52
CA PHE A 319 6.15 17.17 -1.73
C PHE A 319 7.59 17.20 -2.23
N VAL A 320 8.50 16.56 -1.51
CA VAL A 320 9.92 16.50 -1.88
C VAL A 320 10.25 15.10 -2.36
N VAL A 321 10.95 15.00 -3.49
CA VAL A 321 11.51 13.75 -3.98
C VAL A 321 13.01 13.86 -3.92
N ILE A 322 13.70 12.89 -3.33
CA ILE A 322 15.17 12.82 -3.30
C ILE A 322 15.58 11.57 -4.06
N THR A 323 16.38 11.72 -5.12
CA THR A 323 16.81 10.62 -5.99
C THR A 323 18.32 10.50 -6.07
N SER A 324 18.83 9.26 -6.08
CA SER A 324 20.26 8.99 -6.38
C SER A 324 20.56 8.99 -7.88
N VAL A 325 19.51 8.97 -8.71
CA VAL A 325 19.59 8.93 -10.18
C VAL A 325 18.88 10.19 -10.68
N PRO A 326 19.58 11.28 -11.04
CA PRO A 326 18.95 12.54 -11.43
C PRO A 326 18.29 12.49 -12.81
N ASP A 327 18.90 11.75 -13.74
CA ASP A 327 18.46 11.66 -15.13
C ASP A 327 17.37 10.61 -15.32
N ARG A 328 16.34 10.93 -16.12
CA ARG A 328 15.25 9.98 -16.47
C ARG A 328 15.71 8.84 -17.40
N GLY A 329 16.89 8.96 -18.02
CA GLY A 329 17.48 7.92 -18.86
C GLY A 329 16.52 7.36 -19.92
N ASN A 330 16.46 6.02 -20.01
CA ASN A 330 15.56 5.27 -20.89
C ASN A 330 14.33 4.72 -20.14
N ASP A 331 13.99 5.31 -19.00
CA ASP A 331 12.86 4.84 -18.20
C ASP A 331 11.54 4.97 -18.98
N PRO A 332 10.58 4.05 -18.75
CA PRO A 332 9.24 4.15 -19.31
C PRO A 332 8.59 5.50 -19.01
N LYS A 333 8.03 6.13 -20.05
CA LYS A 333 7.44 7.48 -19.96
C LYS A 333 6.29 7.55 -18.97
N GLU A 334 5.54 6.45 -18.85
CA GLU A 334 4.43 6.28 -17.93
C GLU A 334 4.82 6.47 -16.45
N TRP A 335 6.10 6.30 -16.09
CA TRP A 335 6.59 6.49 -14.72
C TRP A 335 6.66 7.97 -14.29
N TYR A 336 6.53 8.90 -15.23
CA TYR A 336 6.68 10.33 -14.98
C TYR A 336 5.41 11.14 -15.24
N LEU A 337 4.31 10.50 -15.66
CA LEU A 337 3.09 11.20 -16.03
C LEU A 337 2.52 12.04 -14.88
N ALA A 338 2.56 11.52 -13.66
CA ALA A 338 2.09 12.24 -12.48
C ALA A 338 3.05 13.35 -12.04
N GLU A 339 4.37 13.17 -12.19
CA GLU A 339 5.38 14.21 -11.93
C GLU A 339 5.20 15.39 -12.89
N ASP A 340 5.15 15.10 -14.19
CA ASP A 340 5.00 16.11 -15.23
C ASP A 340 3.68 16.87 -15.08
N ALA A 341 2.59 16.17 -14.75
CA ALA A 341 1.30 16.78 -14.51
C ALA A 341 1.28 17.65 -13.24
N ALA A 342 1.88 17.18 -12.13
CA ALA A 342 1.95 17.97 -10.89
C ALA A 342 2.73 19.27 -11.10
N ILE A 343 3.84 19.24 -11.84
CA ILE A 343 4.62 20.42 -12.20
C ILE A 343 3.80 21.35 -13.10
N ALA A 344 3.15 20.82 -14.14
CA ALA A 344 2.32 21.61 -15.05
C ALA A 344 1.11 22.26 -14.36
N GLU A 345 0.58 21.62 -13.32
CA GLU A 345 -0.50 22.12 -12.46
C GLU A 345 -0.02 23.16 -11.43
N GLY A 346 1.30 23.34 -11.29
CA GLY A 346 1.89 24.26 -10.31
C GLY A 346 1.73 23.76 -8.86
N LEU A 347 1.64 22.44 -8.66
CA LEU A 347 1.67 21.86 -7.31
C LEU A 347 3.07 22.04 -6.69
N PRO A 348 3.17 22.15 -5.35
CA PRO A 348 4.47 22.33 -4.69
C PRO A 348 5.24 21.01 -4.63
N LEU A 349 5.71 20.56 -5.78
CA LEU A 349 6.54 19.37 -5.95
C LEU A 349 7.96 19.80 -6.29
N VAL A 350 8.95 19.27 -5.60
CA VAL A 350 10.36 19.48 -5.93
C VAL A 350 11.08 18.14 -5.99
N VAL A 351 11.91 17.95 -7.02
CA VAL A 351 12.80 16.79 -7.14
C VAL A 351 14.24 17.23 -6.96
N LEU A 352 14.94 16.56 -6.05
CA LEU A 352 16.30 16.84 -5.63
C LEU A 352 17.21 15.67 -6.00
N ALA A 353 18.40 15.98 -6.50
CA ALA A 353 19.45 15.00 -6.75
C ALA A 353 20.38 14.91 -5.54
N ASP A 354 20.59 13.68 -5.05
CA ASP A 354 21.60 13.39 -4.05
C ASP A 354 22.60 12.35 -4.60
N PRO A 355 23.79 12.79 -5.04
CA PRO A 355 24.82 11.89 -5.55
C PRO A 355 25.64 11.18 -4.45
N SER A 356 25.30 11.36 -3.17
CA SER A 356 26.13 10.95 -2.03
C SER A 356 25.73 9.62 -1.37
N ALA A 357 26.43 9.25 -0.28
CA ALA A 357 26.13 8.10 0.58
C ALA A 357 24.80 8.22 1.36
N PHE A 358 24.02 9.29 1.13
CA PHE A 358 22.75 9.58 1.78
C PHE A 358 21.82 8.39 1.95
N PHE A 359 21.59 7.63 0.87
CA PHE A 359 20.66 6.52 0.92
C PHE A 359 21.15 5.35 1.80
N ALA A 360 22.47 5.16 1.90
CA ALA A 360 23.05 4.16 2.78
C ALA A 360 22.84 4.56 4.25
N ASP A 361 23.04 5.83 4.59
CA ASP A 361 22.89 6.34 5.95
C ASP A 361 21.42 6.53 6.37
N ALA A 362 20.53 6.84 5.42
CA ALA A 362 19.09 6.89 5.62
C ALA A 362 18.45 5.49 5.74
N ASN A 363 19.25 4.42 5.60
CA ASN A 363 18.82 3.03 5.65
C ASN A 363 17.64 2.79 4.69
N VAL A 364 17.73 3.33 3.47
CA VAL A 364 16.72 3.14 2.43
C VAL A 364 16.96 1.78 1.79
N SER A 365 15.96 0.91 1.87
CA SER A 365 16.03 -0.49 1.47
C SER A 365 15.28 -0.77 0.17
N ALA A 366 14.32 0.09 -0.17
CA ALA A 366 13.51 0.02 -1.38
C ALA A 366 13.27 1.42 -1.97
N ALA A 367 12.73 1.46 -3.19
CA ALA A 367 12.32 2.70 -3.83
C ALA A 367 10.97 2.51 -4.55
N PRO A 368 10.00 3.42 -4.36
CA PRO A 368 10.03 4.54 -3.43
C PRO A 368 9.86 4.09 -1.98
N GLU A 369 10.51 4.80 -1.07
CA GLU A 369 10.10 4.86 0.34
C GLU A 369 9.56 6.25 0.65
N TYR A 370 8.57 6.35 1.53
CA TYR A 370 7.94 7.62 1.88
C TYR A 370 8.03 7.89 3.37
N ILE A 371 8.36 9.12 3.71
CA ILE A 371 8.29 9.65 5.07
C ILE A 371 7.59 11.02 5.06
N ALA A 372 7.19 11.52 6.22
CA ALA A 372 6.83 12.94 6.36
C ALA A 372 7.58 13.58 7.53
N LEU A 373 8.07 14.80 7.31
CA LEU A 373 8.83 15.57 8.29
C LEU A 373 7.96 16.65 8.94
N SER A 374 8.11 16.84 10.25
CA SER A 374 7.55 17.95 11.01
C SER A 374 8.47 19.17 11.05
N HIS A 375 8.00 20.26 11.66
CA HIS A 375 8.80 21.47 11.90
C HIS A 375 10.04 21.25 12.78
N GLU A 376 10.07 20.18 13.58
CA GLU A 376 11.22 19.81 14.42
C GLU A 376 12.22 18.91 13.68
N ASN A 377 12.03 18.71 12.37
CA ASN A 377 12.74 17.75 11.54
C ASN A 377 12.59 16.29 12.04
N LEU A 378 11.47 15.98 12.70
CA LEU A 378 11.13 14.62 13.12
C LEU A 378 10.33 13.92 12.03
N VAL A 379 10.62 12.64 11.82
CA VAL A 379 9.77 11.79 11.00
C VAL A 379 8.48 11.50 11.76
N VAL A 380 7.35 11.95 11.22
CA VAL A 380 6.01 11.77 11.81
C VAL A 380 5.13 10.82 10.99
N TRP A 381 5.61 10.38 9.83
CA TRP A 381 5.01 9.36 8.99
C TRP A 381 6.12 8.53 8.32
N ASP A 382 5.92 7.23 8.21
CA ASP A 382 6.88 6.26 7.66
C ASP A 382 6.12 5.05 7.10
N ASP A 383 5.38 5.28 6.02
CA ASP A 383 4.57 4.30 5.30
C ASP A 383 4.29 4.84 3.88
N SER A 384 3.82 3.98 2.97
CA SER A 384 3.45 4.33 1.61
C SER A 384 2.47 5.52 1.53
N LEU A 385 2.59 6.30 0.46
CA LEU A 385 1.65 7.40 0.13
C LEU A 385 0.94 7.14 -1.20
N HIS A 386 0.62 5.88 -1.49
CA HIS A 386 0.05 5.45 -2.79
C HIS A 386 -1.45 5.69 -2.93
N ASP A 387 -2.16 5.95 -1.83
CA ASP A 387 -3.62 6.09 -1.78
C ASP A 387 -4.05 7.29 -0.94
N ASP A 388 -5.32 7.67 -1.05
CA ASP A 388 -5.89 8.79 -0.29
C ASP A 388 -6.00 8.49 1.21
N TYR A 389 -6.22 7.23 1.58
CA TYR A 389 -6.20 6.76 2.96
C TYR A 389 -4.91 7.19 3.68
N ALA A 390 -3.75 6.90 3.09
CA ALA A 390 -2.45 7.19 3.68
C ALA A 390 -2.24 8.69 3.90
N TYR A 391 -2.64 9.53 2.94
CA TYR A 391 -2.57 10.99 3.11
C TYR A 391 -3.45 11.48 4.24
N TRP A 392 -4.70 11.00 4.35
CA TRP A 392 -5.59 11.39 5.43
C TRP A 392 -5.05 10.98 6.82
N GLU A 393 -4.50 9.77 6.94
CA GLU A 393 -3.84 9.31 8.16
C GLU A 393 -2.61 10.15 8.51
N MET A 394 -1.74 10.41 7.53
CA MET A 394 -0.54 11.24 7.71
C MET A 394 -0.89 12.61 8.31
N VAL A 395 -2.01 13.21 7.87
CA VAL A 395 -2.42 14.54 8.32
C VAL A 395 -3.43 14.54 9.47
N ALA A 396 -3.77 13.39 10.02
CA ALA A 396 -4.80 13.28 11.06
C ALA A 396 -4.35 13.95 12.36
N ASP A 397 -3.10 13.80 12.76
CA ASP A 397 -2.62 14.23 14.08
C ASP A 397 -1.75 15.50 14.06
N ILE A 398 -1.56 16.11 12.88
CA ILE A 398 -0.77 17.33 12.74
C ILE A 398 -1.52 18.50 13.40
N GLY A 399 -0.85 19.20 14.32
CA GLY A 399 -1.37 20.41 14.98
C GLY A 399 -2.44 20.15 16.04
N ALA A 400 -2.48 18.95 16.63
CA ALA A 400 -3.48 18.55 17.63
C ALA A 400 -3.07 18.80 19.11
N ASP A 401 -2.02 19.58 19.36
CA ASP A 401 -1.56 19.97 20.70
C ASP A 401 -2.42 21.05 21.37
#